data_AF-A0A965EW89-F1
#
_entry.id   AF-A0A965EW89-F1
#
_cell.length_a   1.000
_cell.length_b   1.000
_cell.length_c   1.000
_cell.angle_alpha   90.00
_cell.angle_beta   90.00
_cell.angle_gamma   90.00
#
_symmetry.space_group_name_H-M   'P 1'
#
loop_
_entity.id
_entity.type
_entity.pdbx_description
1 polymer ?
#
loop_
_entity_poly.entity_id
_entity_poly.type
_entity_poly.pdbx_seq_one_letter_code
_entity_poly.pdbx_strand_id
1 'polypeptide(L)'
;MKIFVAPPLLPYQELLAACVALKQECAGFHFDIMDAVFVPEIRFTITDINKLRQEPALKNTQFWVHLMVADPKRYIQDLMLCPGDIASFHYEAVHQPKAHRNLTVNMIEELTQILEHKNIMPSLAINPTTPLKSLLDALFLFEHILIMGVNPGKSGQPFINPVLKKIARLIAYKVAQELSLTITVDGGVNSQNITTLNDLDVDAITCTSAIFDAPDSLKALKELNKLI
;
A
#
# COMPACT_ATOMS: atom_id res chain seq x y z
N MET A 1 -7.64 -13.59 -3.34
CA MET A 1 -7.00 -12.34 -2.87
C MET A 1 -5.92 -12.62 -1.82
N LYS A 2 -4.90 -11.77 -1.66
CA LYS A 2 -3.85 -11.87 -0.61
C LYS A 2 -4.07 -10.83 0.50
N ILE A 3 -3.70 -11.17 1.74
CA ILE A 3 -3.72 -10.23 2.88
C ILE A 3 -2.31 -9.79 3.24
N PHE A 4 -2.04 -8.48 3.15
CA PHE A 4 -0.89 -7.84 3.79
C PHE A 4 -1.32 -7.28 5.14
N VAL A 5 -0.52 -7.55 6.16
CA VAL A 5 -0.77 -7.01 7.51
C VAL A 5 -0.16 -5.63 7.58
N ALA A 6 -0.92 -4.63 8.01
CA ALA A 6 -0.43 -3.27 8.21
C ALA A 6 -0.35 -2.97 9.72
N PRO A 7 0.80 -3.18 10.38
CA PRO A 7 0.93 -2.94 11.81
C PRO A 7 0.70 -1.46 12.15
N PRO A 8 0.04 -1.15 13.28
CA PRO A 8 0.03 0.21 13.80
C PRO A 8 1.42 0.61 14.27
N LEU A 9 1.62 1.91 14.53
CA LEU A 9 2.84 2.38 15.17
C LEU A 9 2.89 1.82 16.60
N LEU A 10 3.89 0.98 16.87
CA LEU A 10 4.13 0.32 18.15
C LEU A 10 5.59 0.53 18.57
N PRO A 11 5.91 0.39 19.87
CA PRO A 11 7.28 0.26 20.31
C PRO A 11 8.01 -0.84 19.51
N TYR A 12 9.27 -0.61 19.16
CA TYR A 12 10.00 -1.45 18.21
C TYR A 12 9.95 -2.96 18.54
N GLN A 13 10.10 -3.32 19.81
CA GLN A 13 10.06 -4.73 20.23
C GLN A 13 8.68 -5.36 20.08
N GLU A 14 7.62 -4.60 20.35
CA GLU A 14 6.24 -5.05 20.15
C GLU A 14 5.91 -5.17 18.67
N LEU A 15 6.37 -4.22 17.85
CA LEU A 15 6.24 -4.27 16.39
C LEU A 15 6.94 -5.50 15.81
N LEU A 16 8.20 -5.74 16.19
CA LEU A 16 8.96 -6.91 15.75
C LEU A 16 8.28 -8.21 16.18
N ALA A 17 7.86 -8.30 17.45
CA ALA A 17 7.16 -9.47 17.97
C ALA A 17 5.86 -9.74 17.18
N ALA A 18 5.06 -8.71 16.91
CA ALA A 18 3.85 -8.82 16.11
C ALA A 18 4.15 -9.31 14.69
N CYS A 19 5.13 -8.71 14.01
CA CYS A 19 5.53 -9.15 12.67
C CYS A 19 6.00 -10.62 12.69
N VAL A 20 6.82 -11.02 13.66
CA VAL A 20 7.30 -12.41 13.77
C VAL A 20 6.15 -13.39 14.02
N ALA A 21 5.17 -13.01 14.84
CA ALA A 21 4.02 -13.84 15.17
C ALA A 21 3.06 -14.02 13.97
N LEU A 22 2.90 -12.98 13.14
CA LEU A 22 1.89 -12.95 12.07
C LEU A 22 2.44 -13.39 10.70
N LYS A 23 3.76 -13.38 10.47
CA LYS A 23 4.37 -13.55 9.14
C LYS A 23 4.02 -14.83 8.38
N GLN A 24 3.59 -15.88 9.08
CA GLN A 24 3.24 -17.18 8.46
C GLN A 24 1.79 -17.21 7.97
N GLU A 25 0.95 -16.27 8.40
CA GLU A 25 -0.47 -16.21 8.09
C GLU A 25 -0.83 -15.00 7.20
N CYS A 26 0.17 -14.26 6.71
CA CYS A 26 -0.01 -13.15 5.77
C CYS A 26 0.94 -13.27 4.57
N ALA A 27 0.61 -12.54 3.50
CA ALA A 27 1.46 -12.44 2.32
C ALA A 27 2.71 -11.57 2.55
N GLY A 28 2.66 -10.68 3.55
CA GLY A 28 3.72 -9.75 3.87
C GLY A 28 3.23 -8.64 4.80
N PHE A 29 4.07 -7.62 4.96
CA PHE A 29 3.78 -6.47 5.80
C PHE A 29 3.69 -5.19 4.99
N HIS A 30 2.65 -4.41 5.25
CA HIS A 30 2.43 -3.10 4.67
C HIS A 30 2.80 -2.02 5.70
N PHE A 31 3.67 -1.10 5.31
CA PHE A 31 4.21 -0.08 6.21
C PHE A 31 3.98 1.32 5.68
N ASP A 32 3.22 2.11 6.44
CA ASP A 32 2.93 3.50 6.14
C ASP A 32 4.06 4.43 6.60
N ILE A 33 4.70 5.11 5.65
CA ILE A 33 5.57 6.25 5.93
C ILE A 33 4.77 7.52 5.66
N MET A 34 4.65 8.36 6.70
CA MET A 34 3.91 9.62 6.68
C MET A 34 4.82 10.75 7.17
N ASP A 35 4.77 11.93 6.55
CA ASP A 35 5.76 13.01 6.74
C ASP A 35 5.23 14.29 7.38
N ALA A 36 3.99 14.32 7.88
CA ALA A 36 3.30 15.53 8.36
C ALA A 36 3.13 16.65 7.29
N VAL A 37 3.42 16.38 6.01
CA VAL A 37 3.28 17.34 4.91
C VAL A 37 2.20 16.89 3.93
N PHE A 38 2.30 15.67 3.42
CA PHE A 38 1.28 15.09 2.52
C PHE A 38 0.01 14.70 3.28
N VAL A 39 0.20 14.15 4.49
CA VAL A 39 -0.86 13.88 5.47
C VAL A 39 -0.46 14.52 6.80
N PRO A 40 -1.40 14.86 7.69
CA PRO A 40 -1.08 15.57 8.93
C PRO A 40 -0.33 14.73 9.98
N GLU A 41 -0.31 13.41 9.83
CA GLU A 41 0.25 12.47 10.80
C GLU A 41 1.69 12.06 10.45
N ILE A 42 2.40 11.51 11.44
CA ILE A 42 3.68 10.82 11.27
C ILE A 42 3.49 9.36 11.73
N ARG A 43 4.01 8.42 10.94
CA ARG A 43 3.96 6.98 11.24
C ARG A 43 5.37 6.41 11.28
N PHE A 44 5.70 5.50 10.38
CA PHE A 44 7.05 4.92 10.33
C PHE A 44 8.02 5.86 9.64
N THR A 45 9.27 5.80 10.07
CA THR A 45 10.39 6.45 9.40
C THR A 45 11.17 5.44 8.55
N ILE A 46 12.00 5.95 7.62
CA ILE A 46 12.93 5.12 6.85
C ILE A 46 13.82 4.29 7.79
N THR A 47 14.26 4.89 8.91
CA THR A 47 15.07 4.21 9.93
C THR A 47 14.35 3.00 10.52
N ASP A 48 13.06 3.13 10.83
CA ASP A 48 12.28 2.03 11.39
C ASP A 48 12.17 0.86 10.40
N ILE A 49 11.83 1.17 9.14
CA ILE A 49 11.67 0.16 8.09
C ILE A 49 13.01 -0.52 7.76
N ASN A 50 14.08 0.25 7.61
CA ASN A 50 15.41 -0.30 7.34
C ASN A 50 15.90 -1.18 8.49
N LYS A 51 15.59 -0.80 9.74
CA LYS A 51 15.93 -1.61 10.91
C LYS A 51 15.15 -2.93 10.94
N LEU A 52 13.83 -2.90 10.72
CA LEU A 52 13.02 -4.12 10.58
C LEU A 52 13.50 -5.01 9.45
N ARG A 53 13.92 -4.41 8.33
CA ARG A 53 14.37 -5.16 7.15
C ARG A 53 15.65 -5.95 7.42
N GLN A 54 16.49 -5.48 8.34
CA GLN A 54 17.71 -6.15 8.80
C GLN A 54 17.44 -7.29 9.79
N GLU A 55 16.23 -7.41 10.34
CA GLU A 55 15.89 -8.47 11.29
C GLU A 55 15.91 -9.84 10.62
N PRO A 56 16.75 -10.80 11.06
CA PRO A 56 16.87 -12.11 10.44
C PRO A 56 15.55 -12.87 10.41
N ALA A 57 14.70 -12.66 11.41
CA ALA A 57 13.40 -13.30 11.52
C ALA A 57 12.43 -12.88 10.40
N LEU A 58 12.66 -11.74 9.75
CA LEU A 58 11.83 -11.20 8.69
C LEU A 58 12.46 -11.36 7.30
N LYS A 59 13.68 -11.90 7.18
CA LYS A 59 14.45 -11.92 5.91
C LYS A 59 13.68 -12.40 4.65
N ASN A 60 12.75 -13.34 4.81
CA ASN A 60 11.97 -13.91 3.72
C ASN A 60 10.53 -13.37 3.62
N THR A 61 10.19 -12.30 4.35
CA THR A 61 8.88 -11.67 4.30
C THR A 61 8.90 -10.50 3.34
N GLN A 62 7.88 -10.41 2.47
CA GLN A 62 7.71 -9.28 1.57
C GLN A 62 7.32 -8.02 2.36
N PHE A 63 8.01 -6.93 2.11
CA PHE A 63 7.67 -5.60 2.61
C PHE A 63 7.00 -4.81 1.50
N TRP A 64 5.91 -4.13 1.85
CA TRP A 64 5.23 -3.19 1.00
C TRP A 64 5.22 -1.83 1.71
N VAL A 65 6.05 -0.91 1.26
CA VAL A 65 6.15 0.43 1.86
C VAL A 65 5.23 1.39 1.12
N HIS A 66 4.33 2.04 1.85
CA HIS A 66 3.41 3.04 1.31
C HIS A 66 3.85 4.44 1.74
N LEU A 67 4.26 5.22 0.75
CA LEU A 67 4.80 6.56 0.90
C LEU A 67 3.68 7.60 0.79
N MET A 68 3.10 7.95 1.94
CA MET A 68 2.23 9.10 2.11
C MET A 68 3.06 10.35 2.44
N VAL A 69 3.90 10.75 1.47
CA VAL A 69 4.91 11.82 1.63
C VAL A 69 4.92 12.79 0.46
N ALA A 70 5.35 14.03 0.68
CA ALA A 70 5.34 15.09 -0.32
C ALA A 70 6.48 14.99 -1.36
N ASP A 71 7.57 14.27 -1.04
CA ASP A 71 8.68 14.04 -1.96
C ASP A 71 9.17 12.57 -1.94
N PRO A 72 8.42 11.65 -2.57
CA PRO A 72 8.71 10.21 -2.50
C PRO A 72 10.10 9.84 -3.04
N LYS A 73 10.67 10.63 -3.96
CA LYS A 73 12.01 10.39 -4.51
C LYS A 73 13.07 10.28 -3.42
N ARG A 74 13.02 11.17 -2.43
CA ARG A 74 13.96 11.18 -1.30
C ARG A 74 13.86 9.89 -0.48
N TYR A 75 12.64 9.43 -0.21
CA TYR A 75 12.41 8.25 0.59
C TYR A 75 12.85 6.97 -0.13
N ILE A 76 12.55 6.86 -1.42
CA ILE A 76 12.92 5.71 -2.25
C ILE A 76 14.45 5.54 -2.33
N GLN A 77 15.20 6.65 -2.34
CA GLN A 77 16.67 6.59 -2.39
C GLN A 77 17.27 5.89 -1.17
N ASP A 78 16.72 6.16 0.03
CA ASP A 78 17.29 5.70 1.30
C ASP A 78 16.65 4.41 1.86
N LEU A 79 15.54 3.94 1.27
CA LEU A 79 14.90 2.68 1.63
C LEU A 79 15.75 1.47 1.22
N MET A 80 16.00 0.57 2.19
CA MET A 80 16.78 -0.65 2.04
C MET A 80 15.92 -1.88 1.70
N LEU A 81 14.93 -1.73 0.82
CA LEU A 81 14.05 -2.83 0.43
C LEU A 81 14.79 -3.93 -0.35
N CYS A 82 14.25 -5.14 -0.33
CA CYS A 82 14.78 -6.31 -1.02
C CYS A 82 14.11 -6.51 -2.39
N PRO A 83 14.74 -7.26 -3.31
CA PRO A 83 14.11 -7.65 -4.55
C PRO A 83 12.74 -8.31 -4.32
N GLY A 84 11.72 -7.82 -5.01
CA GLY A 84 10.34 -8.27 -4.86
C GLY A 84 9.56 -7.62 -3.71
N ASP A 85 10.14 -6.69 -2.95
CA ASP A 85 9.36 -5.77 -2.11
C ASP A 85 8.60 -4.76 -3.00
N ILE A 86 7.57 -4.12 -2.45
CA ILE A 86 6.72 -3.15 -3.15
C ILE A 86 6.93 -1.77 -2.55
N ALA A 87 6.99 -0.74 -3.38
CA ALA A 87 6.92 0.65 -2.93
C ALA A 87 5.76 1.38 -3.63
N SER A 88 4.80 1.86 -2.83
CA SER A 88 3.70 2.69 -3.31
C SER A 88 3.96 4.16 -3.05
N PHE A 89 3.76 5.01 -4.06
CA PHE A 89 3.74 6.46 -3.90
C PHE A 89 2.45 7.05 -4.46
N HIS A 90 2.02 8.18 -3.91
CA HIS A 90 0.76 8.80 -4.29
C HIS A 90 0.84 9.57 -5.59
N TYR A 91 -0.12 9.33 -6.49
CA TYR A 91 -0.36 10.17 -7.65
C TYR A 91 -0.50 11.65 -7.25
N GLU A 92 -1.19 11.94 -6.15
CA GLU A 92 -1.44 13.30 -5.67
C GLU A 92 -0.17 14.03 -5.20
N ALA A 93 0.87 13.29 -4.84
CA ALA A 93 2.16 13.87 -4.44
C ALA A 93 3.05 14.21 -5.65
N VAL A 94 2.89 13.49 -6.76
CA VAL A 94 3.77 13.58 -7.93
C VAL A 94 3.12 14.25 -9.14
N HIS A 95 1.79 14.39 -9.13
CA HIS A 95 1.04 15.02 -10.22
C HIS A 95 0.85 16.54 -10.05
N GLN A 96 1.26 17.13 -8.93
CA GLN A 96 1.18 18.59 -8.77
C GLN A 96 2.31 19.29 -9.53
N PRO A 97 2.02 20.36 -10.30
CA PRO A 97 3.06 21.20 -10.87
C PRO A 97 3.84 21.85 -9.72
N LYS A 98 5.03 21.33 -9.40
CA LYS A 98 5.97 22.10 -8.59
C LYS A 98 6.35 23.31 -9.45
N ALA A 99 6.39 24.52 -8.87
CA ALA A 99 6.62 25.80 -9.57
C ALA A 99 7.87 25.87 -10.48
N HIS A 100 8.70 24.81 -10.51
CA HIS A 100 9.92 24.68 -11.30
C HIS A 100 9.99 23.37 -12.12
N ARG A 101 8.88 22.64 -12.31
CA ARG A 101 8.86 21.39 -13.09
C ARG A 101 7.71 21.38 -14.11
N ASN A 102 8.03 21.65 -15.37
CA ASN A 102 7.10 21.67 -16.51
C ASN A 102 6.67 20.28 -17.01
N LEU A 103 6.95 19.19 -16.29
CA LEU A 103 6.81 17.83 -16.82
C LEU A 103 6.24 16.89 -15.75
N THR A 104 4.92 16.89 -15.62
CA THR A 104 4.19 16.02 -14.69
C THR A 104 4.33 14.53 -15.05
N VAL A 105 4.58 14.22 -16.32
CA VAL A 105 4.83 12.86 -16.84
C VAL A 105 6.21 12.33 -16.41
N ASN A 106 7.18 13.22 -16.11
CA ASN A 106 8.55 12.77 -15.80
C ASN A 106 8.72 12.18 -14.39
N MET A 107 7.94 12.59 -13.40
CA MET A 107 8.17 12.13 -12.02
C MET A 107 7.68 10.69 -11.81
N ILE A 108 6.52 10.34 -12.37
CA ILE A 108 5.98 8.98 -12.28
C ILE A 108 6.95 7.99 -12.92
N GLU A 109 7.37 8.27 -14.16
CA GLU A 109 8.33 7.43 -14.89
C GLU A 109 9.68 7.36 -14.16
N GLU A 110 10.21 8.49 -13.69
CA GLU A 110 11.47 8.55 -12.95
C GLU A 110 11.44 7.68 -11.69
N LEU A 111 10.38 7.78 -10.87
CA LEU A 111 10.27 7.00 -9.65
C LEU A 111 10.11 5.50 -9.94
N THR A 112 9.34 5.17 -10.98
CA THR A 112 9.14 3.80 -11.46
C THR A 112 10.48 3.18 -11.86
N GLN A 113 11.26 3.88 -12.70
CA GLN A 113 12.60 3.43 -13.12
C GLN A 113 13.57 3.29 -11.95
N ILE A 114 13.55 4.22 -10.99
CA ILE A 114 14.40 4.12 -9.78
C ILE A 114 14.08 2.83 -8.99
N LEU A 115 12.80 2.50 -8.85
CA LEU A 115 12.35 1.30 -8.13
C LEU A 115 12.72 0.03 -8.90
N GLU A 116 12.48 -0.01 -10.20
CA GLU A 116 12.84 -1.13 -11.08
C GLU A 116 14.35 -1.41 -11.08
N HIS A 117 15.19 -0.37 -11.18
CA HIS A 117 16.65 -0.51 -11.07
C HIS A 117 17.10 -1.08 -9.72
N LYS A 118 16.29 -0.91 -8.67
CA LYS A 118 16.51 -1.50 -7.34
C LYS A 118 15.85 -2.88 -7.19
N ASN A 119 15.20 -3.41 -8.23
CA ASN A 119 14.38 -4.63 -8.21
C ASN A 119 13.19 -4.56 -7.22
N ILE A 120 12.70 -3.35 -6.96
CA ILE A 120 11.52 -3.09 -6.13
C ILE A 120 10.33 -2.89 -7.08
N MET A 121 9.19 -3.51 -6.78
CA MET A 121 7.99 -3.38 -7.60
C MET A 121 7.34 -2.00 -7.39
N PRO A 122 7.23 -1.17 -8.44
CA PRO A 122 6.60 0.13 -8.34
C PRO A 122 5.08 -0.01 -8.26
N SER A 123 4.46 0.77 -7.39
CA SER A 123 3.01 0.85 -7.24
C SER A 123 2.54 2.29 -7.16
N LEU A 124 1.46 2.62 -7.86
CA LEU A 124 0.86 3.95 -7.79
C LEU A 124 -0.39 3.93 -6.90
N ALA A 125 -0.36 4.74 -5.84
CA ALA A 125 -1.47 4.91 -4.92
C ALA A 125 -2.36 6.09 -5.33
N ILE A 126 -3.68 5.95 -5.12
CA ILE A 126 -4.64 7.03 -5.31
C ILE A 126 -5.65 7.15 -4.17
N ASN A 127 -5.98 8.39 -3.85
CA ASN A 127 -6.97 8.75 -2.86
C ASN A 127 -8.40 8.42 -3.32
N PRO A 128 -9.37 8.31 -2.39
CA PRO A 128 -10.77 8.04 -2.72
C PRO A 128 -11.37 9.06 -3.69
N THR A 129 -10.97 10.33 -3.58
CA THR A 129 -11.49 11.43 -4.41
C THR A 129 -10.82 11.53 -5.78
N THR A 130 -9.65 10.93 -5.98
CA THR A 130 -8.92 11.01 -7.25
C THR A 130 -9.64 10.22 -8.34
N PRO A 131 -10.06 10.86 -9.44
CA PRO A 131 -10.78 10.18 -10.51
C PRO A 131 -9.89 9.14 -11.21
N LEU A 132 -10.44 7.95 -11.50
CA LEU A 132 -9.72 6.90 -12.23
C LEU A 132 -9.20 7.38 -13.60
N LYS A 133 -9.96 8.25 -14.27
CA LYS A 133 -9.58 8.84 -15.56
C LYS A 133 -8.22 9.54 -15.53
N SER A 134 -7.80 10.04 -14.36
CA SER A 134 -6.53 10.75 -14.19
C SER A 134 -5.30 9.84 -14.33
N LEU A 135 -5.50 8.52 -14.33
CA LEU A 135 -4.44 7.52 -14.31
C LEU A 135 -4.38 6.68 -15.58
N LEU A 136 -5.40 6.72 -16.46
CA LEU A 136 -5.56 5.73 -17.53
C LEU A 136 -4.31 5.63 -18.42
N ASP A 137 -3.67 6.75 -18.72
CA ASP A 137 -2.45 6.80 -19.53
C ASP A 137 -1.24 6.23 -18.76
N ALA A 138 -1.20 6.43 -17.43
CA ALA A 138 -0.13 5.95 -16.58
C ALA A 138 -0.30 4.46 -16.21
N LEU A 139 -1.50 3.87 -16.32
CA LEU A 139 -1.75 2.48 -15.93
C LEU A 139 -0.85 1.47 -16.68
N PHE A 140 -0.41 1.80 -17.89
CA PHE A 140 0.52 0.96 -18.66
C PHE A 140 1.96 0.96 -18.13
N LEU A 141 2.30 1.89 -17.24
CA LEU A 141 3.63 2.01 -16.61
C LEU A 141 3.72 1.22 -15.29
N PHE A 142 2.62 0.68 -14.79
CA PHE A 142 2.57 0.05 -13.48
C PHE A 142 2.03 -1.36 -13.56
N GLU A 143 2.66 -2.25 -12.79
CA GLU A 143 2.15 -3.59 -12.51
C GLU A 143 1.29 -3.62 -11.24
N HIS A 144 1.33 -2.55 -10.42
CA HIS A 144 0.60 -2.46 -9.16
C HIS A 144 -0.11 -1.11 -9.01
N ILE A 145 -1.38 -1.15 -8.61
CA ILE A 145 -2.17 0.02 -8.22
C ILE A 145 -2.72 -0.18 -6.82
N LEU A 146 -2.57 0.85 -5.99
CA LEU A 146 -3.13 0.92 -4.65
C LEU A 146 -4.32 1.89 -4.60
N ILE A 147 -5.51 1.37 -4.34
CA ILE A 147 -6.72 2.17 -4.16
C ILE A 147 -6.95 2.39 -2.67
N MET A 148 -6.93 3.65 -2.24
CA MET A 148 -7.29 3.98 -0.86
C MET A 148 -8.81 3.82 -0.65
N GLY A 149 -9.17 2.99 0.32
CA GLY A 149 -10.54 2.77 0.82
C GLY A 149 -10.98 3.81 1.85
N VAL A 150 -10.05 4.60 2.40
CA VAL A 150 -10.28 5.71 3.33
C VAL A 150 -9.44 6.92 2.92
N ASN A 151 -9.66 8.08 3.54
CA ASN A 151 -8.74 9.21 3.33
C ASN A 151 -7.38 8.88 3.99
N PRO A 152 -6.24 9.13 3.32
CA PRO A 152 -4.93 8.77 3.85
C PRO A 152 -4.63 9.50 5.16
N GLY A 153 -3.78 8.91 6.00
CA GLY A 153 -3.22 9.53 7.21
C GLY A 153 -3.72 8.94 8.53
N LYS A 154 -5.01 8.64 8.69
CA LYS A 154 -5.57 8.17 9.98
C LYS A 154 -6.04 6.72 9.93
N SER A 155 -5.63 5.91 10.91
CA SER A 155 -6.11 4.54 11.09
C SER A 155 -7.52 4.48 11.70
N GLY A 156 -8.23 3.37 11.49
CA GLY A 156 -9.56 3.12 12.08
C GLY A 156 -10.72 3.87 11.42
N GLN A 157 -10.49 4.50 10.28
CA GLN A 157 -11.56 5.12 9.49
C GLN A 157 -12.47 4.05 8.85
N PRO A 158 -13.79 4.31 8.74
CA PRO A 158 -14.70 3.42 8.04
C PRO A 158 -14.43 3.45 6.54
N PHE A 159 -14.54 2.29 5.90
CA PHE A 159 -14.40 2.15 4.45
C PHE A 159 -15.40 3.06 3.71
N ILE A 160 -14.91 3.77 2.69
CA ILE A 160 -15.71 4.66 1.85
C ILE A 160 -16.37 3.83 0.76
N ASN A 161 -17.61 3.37 0.99
CA ASN A 161 -18.37 2.51 0.05
C ASN A 161 -18.34 2.93 -1.43
N PRO A 162 -18.40 4.23 -1.79
CA PRO A 162 -18.22 4.66 -3.19
C PRO A 162 -16.93 4.18 -3.87
N VAL A 163 -15.87 3.86 -3.12
CA VAL A 163 -14.61 3.30 -3.64
C VAL A 163 -14.82 1.95 -4.32
N LEU A 164 -15.79 1.14 -3.90
CA LEU A 164 -16.12 -0.14 -4.57
C LEU A 164 -16.49 0.07 -6.04
N LYS A 165 -17.21 1.16 -6.36
CA LYS A 165 -17.54 1.51 -7.76
C LYS A 165 -16.29 1.90 -8.56
N LYS A 166 -15.28 2.50 -7.92
CA LYS A 166 -14.00 2.82 -8.56
C LYS A 166 -13.22 1.55 -8.86
N ILE A 167 -13.16 0.63 -7.89
CA ILE A 167 -12.50 -0.68 -8.03
C ILE A 167 -13.14 -1.47 -9.18
N ALA A 168 -14.47 -1.62 -9.18
CA ALA A 168 -15.19 -2.34 -10.25
C ALA A 168 -14.90 -1.75 -11.65
N ARG A 169 -14.83 -0.42 -11.76
CA ARG A 169 -14.48 0.26 -13.03
C ARG A 169 -13.04 -0.01 -13.46
N LEU A 170 -12.09 0.01 -12.52
CA LEU A 170 -10.69 -0.29 -12.82
C LEU A 170 -10.52 -1.76 -13.24
N ILE A 171 -11.25 -2.68 -12.61
CA ILE A 171 -11.20 -4.11 -12.95
C ILE A 171 -11.79 -4.36 -14.34
N ALA A 172 -12.94 -3.75 -14.65
CA ALA A 172 -13.50 -3.80 -16.00
C ALA A 172 -12.53 -3.22 -17.04
N TYR A 173 -11.83 -2.14 -16.71
CA TYR A 173 -10.81 -1.54 -17.59
C TYR A 173 -9.59 -2.45 -17.77
N LYS A 174 -9.07 -3.04 -16.68
CA LYS A 174 -7.99 -4.03 -16.69
C LYS A 174 -8.31 -5.17 -17.65
N VAL A 175 -9.52 -5.74 -17.56
CA VAL A 175 -9.97 -6.83 -18.45
C VAL A 175 -10.10 -6.35 -19.90
N ALA A 176 -10.75 -5.21 -20.13
CA ALA A 176 -10.98 -4.69 -21.47
C ALA A 176 -9.70 -4.27 -22.21
N GLN A 177 -8.63 -3.95 -21.48
CA GLN A 177 -7.34 -3.55 -22.03
C GLN A 177 -6.26 -4.65 -21.88
N GLU A 178 -6.64 -5.84 -21.40
CA GLU A 178 -5.73 -6.97 -21.17
C GLU A 178 -4.49 -6.59 -20.33
N LEU A 179 -4.68 -5.74 -19.31
CA LEU A 179 -3.61 -5.26 -18.46
C LEU A 179 -3.20 -6.32 -17.43
N SER A 180 -1.90 -6.57 -17.33
CA SER A 180 -1.27 -7.33 -16.24
C SER A 180 -1.14 -6.47 -14.98
N LEU A 181 -2.26 -5.98 -14.47
CA LEU A 181 -2.29 -5.05 -13.34
C LEU A 181 -2.75 -5.73 -12.04
N THR A 182 -1.94 -5.66 -11.00
CA THR A 182 -2.30 -6.05 -9.63
C THR A 182 -3.05 -4.91 -8.96
N ILE A 183 -4.34 -5.10 -8.69
CA ILE A 183 -5.20 -4.10 -8.06
C ILE A 183 -5.29 -4.41 -6.58
N THR A 184 -4.95 -3.42 -5.77
CA THR A 184 -4.88 -3.57 -4.32
C THR A 184 -5.66 -2.49 -3.60
N VAL A 185 -6.08 -2.77 -2.36
CA VAL A 185 -6.91 -1.84 -1.57
C VAL A 185 -6.33 -1.68 -0.17
N ASP A 186 -6.12 -0.44 0.25
CA ASP A 186 -5.67 -0.10 1.60
C ASP A 186 -6.69 0.78 2.34
N GLY A 187 -6.90 0.47 3.62
CA GLY A 187 -7.70 1.27 4.54
C GLY A 187 -9.16 0.83 4.67
N GLY A 188 -9.60 0.69 5.91
CA GLY A 188 -11.00 0.37 6.26
C GLY A 188 -11.44 -1.07 5.95
N VAL A 189 -10.53 -1.95 5.53
CA VAL A 189 -10.85 -3.35 5.22
C VAL A 189 -11.06 -4.16 6.50
N ASN A 190 -12.13 -4.94 6.54
CA ASN A 190 -12.54 -5.78 7.67
C ASN A 190 -13.48 -6.91 7.20
N SER A 191 -13.98 -7.73 8.14
CA SER A 191 -14.85 -8.88 7.85
C SER A 191 -16.16 -8.53 7.12
N GLN A 192 -16.62 -7.28 7.17
CA GLN A 192 -17.86 -6.84 6.52
C GLN A 192 -17.70 -6.52 5.03
N ASN A 193 -16.48 -6.22 4.58
CA ASN A 193 -16.23 -5.81 3.18
C ASN A 193 -15.20 -6.68 2.45
N ILE A 194 -14.44 -7.51 3.16
CA ILE A 194 -13.39 -8.37 2.57
C ILE A 194 -13.95 -9.31 1.49
N THR A 195 -15.09 -9.95 1.72
CA THR A 195 -15.71 -10.84 0.71
C THR A 195 -16.14 -10.05 -0.52
N THR A 196 -16.73 -8.86 -0.35
CA THR A 196 -17.08 -7.98 -1.48
C THR A 196 -15.86 -7.57 -2.30
N LEU A 197 -14.71 -7.33 -1.65
CA LEU A 197 -13.46 -7.02 -2.36
C LEU A 197 -12.93 -8.25 -3.11
N ASN A 198 -13.02 -9.44 -2.50
CA ASN A 198 -12.65 -10.70 -3.16
C ASN A 198 -13.52 -10.98 -4.38
N ASP A 199 -14.85 -10.83 -4.24
CA ASP A 199 -15.83 -11.04 -5.31
C ASP A 199 -15.68 -10.05 -6.48
N LEU A 200 -15.05 -8.89 -6.22
CA LEU A 200 -14.71 -7.94 -7.27
C LEU A 200 -13.44 -8.31 -8.03
N ASP A 201 -12.69 -9.34 -7.63
CA ASP A 201 -11.36 -9.71 -8.15
C ASP A 201 -10.24 -8.74 -7.72
N VAL A 202 -10.29 -8.22 -6.49
CA VAL A 202 -9.15 -7.51 -5.89
C VAL A 202 -8.01 -8.51 -5.60
N ASP A 203 -6.80 -8.17 -6.03
CA ASP A 203 -5.65 -9.08 -5.96
C ASP A 203 -5.06 -9.14 -4.53
N ALA A 204 -4.95 -7.99 -3.85
CA ALA A 204 -4.49 -7.92 -2.47
C ALA A 204 -5.11 -6.78 -1.65
N ILE A 205 -5.16 -6.96 -0.35
CA ILE A 205 -5.68 -5.98 0.61
C ILE A 205 -4.69 -5.76 1.75
N THR A 206 -4.80 -4.62 2.42
CA THR A 206 -4.16 -4.39 3.71
C THR A 206 -5.18 -4.51 4.84
N CYS A 207 -4.74 -4.92 6.02
CA CYS A 207 -5.57 -4.94 7.22
C CYS A 207 -4.77 -4.45 8.44
N THR A 208 -5.32 -3.47 9.16
CA THR A 208 -4.79 -2.98 10.45
C THR A 208 -5.77 -3.26 11.59
N SER A 209 -6.80 -2.42 11.75
CA SER A 209 -7.71 -2.46 12.92
C SER A 209 -8.43 -3.79 13.06
N ALA A 210 -8.83 -4.42 11.95
CA ALA A 210 -9.45 -5.74 11.96
C ALA A 210 -8.57 -6.85 12.58
N ILE A 211 -7.26 -6.63 12.68
CA ILE A 211 -6.28 -7.56 13.26
C ILE A 211 -5.82 -7.08 14.63
N PHE A 212 -5.45 -5.81 14.76
CA PHE A 212 -4.78 -5.29 15.96
C PHE A 212 -5.72 -4.76 17.04
N ASP A 213 -6.98 -4.46 16.72
CA ASP A 213 -7.99 -4.10 17.73
C ASP A 213 -8.66 -5.37 18.33
N ALA A 214 -8.40 -6.54 17.76
CA ALA A 214 -8.86 -7.82 18.28
C ALA A 214 -8.00 -8.27 19.49
N PRO A 215 -8.58 -8.99 20.47
CA PRO A 215 -7.82 -9.51 21.60
C PRO A 215 -6.68 -10.48 21.22
N ASP A 216 -6.81 -11.15 20.06
CA ASP A 216 -5.83 -12.08 19.51
C ASP A 216 -5.68 -11.81 18.01
N SER A 217 -4.59 -11.13 17.64
CA SER A 217 -4.31 -10.73 16.26
C SER A 217 -4.08 -11.92 15.33
N LEU A 218 -3.48 -13.01 15.82
CA LEU A 218 -3.23 -14.20 15.00
C LEU A 218 -4.55 -14.89 14.68
N LYS A 219 -5.43 -15.01 15.69
CA LYS A 219 -6.77 -15.56 15.49
C LYS A 219 -7.59 -14.69 14.53
N ALA A 220 -7.56 -13.37 14.69
CA ALA A 220 -8.28 -12.45 13.82
C ALA A 220 -7.81 -12.54 12.36
N LEU A 221 -6.49 -12.58 12.12
CA LEU A 221 -5.93 -12.78 10.79
C LEU A 221 -6.36 -14.13 10.17
N LYS A 222 -6.35 -15.21 10.95
CA LYS A 222 -6.85 -16.52 10.50
C LYS A 222 -8.33 -16.51 10.15
N GLU A 223 -9.14 -15.75 10.90
CA GLU A 223 -10.57 -15.60 10.60
C GLU A 223 -10.80 -14.81 9.32
N LEU A 224 -10.02 -13.74 9.08
CA LEU A 224 -10.07 -12.99 7.81
C LEU A 224 -9.66 -13.85 6.60
N ASN A 225 -8.59 -14.65 6.72
CA ASN A 225 -8.16 -15.56 5.64
C ASN A 225 -9.21 -16.61 5.26
N LYS A 226 -10.12 -16.99 6.18
CA LYS A 226 -11.21 -17.94 5.87
C LYS A 226 -12.33 -17.36 5.03
N LEU A 227 -12.36 -16.03 4.85
CA LEU A 227 -13.41 -15.33 4.11
C LEU A 227 -13.07 -15.13 2.62
N ILE A 228 -11.89 -15.56 2.17
CA ILE A 228 -11.36 -15.31 0.82
C ILE A 228 -10.82 -16.56 0.14
#